data_AF-A0AAN9Z475-F1
#
_entry.id   AF-A0AAN9Z475-F1
#
_cell.length_a   1.000
_cell.length_b   1.000
_cell.length_c   1.000
_cell.angle_alpha   90.00
_cell.angle_beta   90.00
_cell.angle_gamma   90.00
#
_symmetry.space_group_name_H-M   'P 1'
#
loop_
_entity.id
_entity.type
_entity.pdbx_description
1 polymer ?
#
loop_
_entity_poly.entity_id
_entity_poly.type
_entity_poly.pdbx_seq_one_letter_code
_entity_poly.pdbx_strand_id
1 'polypeptide(L)'
;MKINEKNLAAFASSATPVDREGWLVKRGEVNKGYQRRWFVLKGNLLFYFEKRGEKEPVGVIVLEGCTIELAEDEEQFGFKIVFHGTGNRSYTLGAESQESMEQWMKALACASYDYMKLMVAELQRQLDEMEECDAVTAAFGEKSSLSSPQSETNDNKANSSPMPPPRQRHNPFNKVTQEASNGSGYQHYRSHSIRSAPGRADSGRYTENIPRSKVTFRELHNSYGRRILSDFNEWRHAKRLELEKKTVPTQDLLITL
;
A
#
# COMPACT_ATOMS: atom_id res chain seq x y z
N MET A 1 -14.35 -19.51 14.62
CA MET A 1 -14.80 -18.13 14.31
C MET A 1 -16.12 -18.22 13.57
N LYS A 2 -17.20 -17.57 14.03
CA LYS A 2 -18.50 -17.60 13.32
C LYS A 2 -18.49 -16.51 12.26
N ILE A 3 -18.13 -16.87 11.02
CA ILE A 3 -18.10 -15.93 9.90
C ILE A 3 -19.54 -15.66 9.46
N ASN A 4 -19.91 -14.38 9.35
CA ASN A 4 -21.23 -13.98 8.87
C ASN A 4 -21.29 -14.11 7.35
N GLU A 5 -22.12 -15.03 6.85
CA GLU A 5 -22.31 -15.31 5.42
C GLU A 5 -22.65 -14.06 4.61
N LYS A 6 -23.45 -13.14 5.16
CA LYS A 6 -23.82 -11.88 4.47
C LYS A 6 -22.61 -10.98 4.24
N ASN A 7 -21.74 -10.89 5.24
CA ASN A 7 -20.51 -10.08 5.12
C ASN A 7 -19.54 -10.72 4.13
N LEU A 8 -19.49 -12.05 4.10
CA LEU A 8 -18.64 -12.80 3.21
C LEU A 8 -19.06 -12.63 1.74
N ALA A 9 -20.37 -12.74 1.44
CA ALA A 9 -20.90 -12.48 0.11
C ALA A 9 -20.69 -11.02 -0.33
N ALA A 10 -20.87 -10.07 0.58
CA ALA A 10 -20.59 -8.66 0.31
C ALA A 10 -19.10 -8.41 -0.02
N PHE A 11 -18.18 -9.08 0.68
CA PHE A 11 -16.74 -8.98 0.41
C PHE A 11 -16.35 -9.68 -0.90
N ALA A 12 -16.93 -10.84 -1.18
CA ALA A 12 -16.70 -11.57 -2.43
C ALA A 12 -17.06 -10.70 -3.65
N SER A 13 -18.11 -9.89 -3.55
CA SER A 13 -18.58 -8.98 -4.60
C SER A 13 -18.10 -7.52 -4.46
N SER A 14 -17.29 -7.17 -3.45
CA SER A 14 -16.80 -5.81 -3.25
C SER A 14 -15.74 -5.39 -4.28
N ALA A 15 -15.52 -4.08 -4.43
CA ALA A 15 -14.50 -3.49 -5.31
C ALA A 15 -13.05 -3.64 -4.80
N THR A 16 -12.83 -4.50 -3.80
CA THR A 16 -11.49 -4.86 -3.34
C THR A 16 -10.71 -5.52 -4.48
N PRO A 17 -9.40 -5.23 -4.64
CA PRO A 17 -8.57 -5.84 -5.67
C PRO A 17 -8.71 -7.37 -5.67
N VAL A 18 -8.78 -7.93 -6.87
CA VAL A 18 -8.78 -9.37 -7.09
C VAL A 18 -7.36 -9.78 -7.41
N ASP A 19 -6.80 -10.70 -6.63
CA ASP A 19 -5.45 -11.20 -6.85
C ASP A 19 -5.41 -12.16 -8.05
N ARG A 20 -6.48 -12.95 -8.21
CA ARG A 20 -6.67 -13.83 -9.36
C ARG A 20 -8.14 -14.24 -9.51
N GLU A 21 -8.63 -14.31 -10.75
CA GLU A 21 -9.93 -14.90 -11.06
C GLU A 21 -9.86 -15.77 -12.30
N GLY A 22 -10.75 -16.75 -12.41
CA GLY A 22 -10.71 -17.68 -13.53
C GLY A 22 -11.57 -18.92 -13.33
N TRP A 23 -11.75 -19.67 -14.41
CA TRP A 23 -12.43 -20.96 -14.35
C TRP A 23 -11.48 -22.04 -13.87
N LEU A 24 -11.95 -22.86 -12.94
CA LEU A 24 -11.30 -24.11 -12.56
C LEU A 24 -12.34 -25.21 -12.48
N VAL A 25 -11.88 -26.44 -12.65
CA VAL A 25 -12.70 -27.63 -12.47
C VAL A 25 -12.43 -28.18 -11.08
N LYS A 26 -13.45 -28.19 -10.23
CA LYS A 26 -13.36 -28.64 -8.83
C LYS A 26 -13.91 -30.06 -8.70
N ARG A 27 -13.14 -30.96 -8.07
CA ARG A 27 -13.63 -32.27 -7.66
C ARG A 27 -14.61 -32.13 -6.48
N GLY A 28 -15.76 -32.78 -6.58
CA GLY A 28 -16.71 -32.87 -5.47
C GLY A 28 -16.16 -33.73 -4.33
N GLU A 29 -16.57 -33.40 -3.11
CA GLU A 29 -16.08 -34.04 -1.88
C GLU A 29 -16.76 -35.40 -1.63
N VAL A 30 -18.09 -35.45 -1.77
CA VAL A 30 -18.88 -36.68 -1.64
C VAL A 30 -18.99 -37.37 -3.00
N ASN A 31 -19.47 -36.63 -4.00
CA ASN A 31 -19.53 -37.09 -5.37
C ASN A 31 -18.23 -36.71 -6.05
N LYS A 32 -17.38 -37.70 -6.35
CA LYS A 32 -16.06 -37.51 -7.00
C LYS A 32 -16.12 -36.96 -8.43
N GLY A 33 -17.27 -36.46 -8.88
CA GLY A 33 -17.44 -35.77 -10.15
C GLY A 33 -16.77 -34.40 -10.16
N TYR A 34 -16.41 -33.96 -11.35
CA TYR A 34 -15.75 -32.69 -11.62
C TYR A 34 -16.77 -31.63 -12.01
N GLN A 35 -16.73 -30.46 -11.36
CA GLN A 35 -17.65 -29.36 -11.61
C GLN A 35 -16.87 -28.09 -11.97
N ARG A 36 -17.22 -27.47 -13.10
CA ARG A 36 -16.63 -26.19 -13.51
C ARG A 36 -17.19 -25.06 -12.65
N ARG A 37 -16.32 -24.30 -12.00
CA ARG A 37 -16.67 -23.20 -11.09
C ARG A 37 -15.83 -21.97 -11.40
N TRP A 38 -16.41 -20.79 -11.24
CA TRP A 38 -15.67 -19.53 -11.35
C TRP A 38 -15.04 -19.23 -10.00
N PHE A 39 -13.71 -19.14 -9.95
CA PHE A 39 -12.96 -18.87 -8.74
C PHE A 39 -12.48 -17.41 -8.71
N VAL A 40 -12.49 -16.81 -7.52
CA VAL A 40 -12.01 -15.46 -7.27
C VAL A 40 -11.20 -15.48 -5.96
N LEU A 41 -9.92 -15.14 -6.07
CA LEU A 41 -9.00 -14.98 -4.94
C LEU A 41 -8.92 -13.51 -4.54
N LYS A 42 -9.16 -13.24 -3.25
CA LYS A 42 -9.03 -11.93 -2.61
C LYS A 42 -8.36 -12.07 -1.25
N GLY A 43 -7.13 -11.61 -1.11
CA GLY A 43 -6.28 -11.86 0.04
C GLY A 43 -6.10 -13.37 0.25
N ASN A 44 -6.39 -13.85 1.46
CA ASN A 44 -6.35 -15.26 1.81
C ASN A 44 -7.70 -15.99 1.63
N LEU A 45 -8.68 -15.36 0.96
CA LEU A 45 -10.01 -15.93 0.74
C LEU A 45 -10.20 -16.30 -0.73
N LEU A 46 -10.40 -17.60 -0.97
CA LEU A 46 -10.71 -18.14 -2.29
C LEU A 46 -12.22 -18.45 -2.38
N PHE A 47 -12.94 -17.61 -3.11
CA PHE A 47 -14.36 -17.77 -3.39
C PHE A 47 -14.56 -18.61 -4.64
N TYR A 48 -15.67 -19.36 -4.68
CA TYR A 48 -16.12 -19.98 -5.93
C TYR A 48 -17.62 -19.82 -6.13
N PHE A 49 -18.01 -19.66 -7.39
CA PHE A 49 -19.36 -19.37 -7.86
C PHE A 49 -19.79 -20.41 -8.89
N GLU A 50 -21.10 -20.53 -9.12
CA GLU A 50 -21.61 -21.34 -10.24
C GLU A 50 -21.23 -20.67 -11.56
N LYS A 51 -21.40 -19.35 -11.63
CA LYS A 51 -21.09 -18.56 -12.84
C LYS A 51 -20.35 -17.27 -12.52
N ARG A 52 -19.67 -16.75 -13.55
CA ARG A 52 -19.03 -15.43 -13.50
C ARG A 52 -20.10 -14.33 -13.33
N GLY A 53 -19.87 -13.42 -12.39
CA GLY A 53 -20.74 -12.26 -12.14
C GLY A 53 -21.86 -12.49 -11.11
N GLU A 54 -21.95 -13.69 -10.53
CA GLU A 54 -22.85 -13.94 -9.41
C GLU A 54 -22.40 -13.21 -8.15
N LYS A 55 -23.38 -12.77 -7.33
CA LYS A 55 -23.11 -12.03 -6.09
C LYS A 55 -22.91 -12.94 -4.89
N GLU A 56 -23.53 -14.12 -4.92
CA GLU A 56 -23.51 -15.07 -3.82
C GLU A 56 -22.52 -16.19 -4.12
N PRO A 57 -21.43 -16.33 -3.35
CA PRO A 57 -20.50 -17.43 -3.52
C PRO A 57 -21.16 -18.74 -3.08
N VAL A 58 -20.86 -19.81 -3.81
CA VAL A 58 -21.27 -21.18 -3.45
C VAL A 58 -20.46 -21.68 -2.26
N GLY A 59 -19.24 -21.17 -2.12
CA GLY A 59 -18.47 -21.36 -0.90
C GLY A 59 -17.20 -20.52 -0.89
N VAL A 60 -16.53 -20.58 0.26
CA VAL A 60 -15.23 -19.95 0.50
C VAL A 60 -14.25 -20.98 1.03
N ILE A 61 -13.01 -20.86 0.61
CA ILE A 61 -11.86 -21.59 1.15
C ILE A 61 -10.93 -20.54 1.75
N VAL A 62 -10.66 -20.67 3.05
CA VAL A 62 -9.70 -19.81 3.76
C VAL A 62 -8.33 -20.45 3.62
N LEU A 63 -7.37 -19.77 2.99
CA LEU A 63 -6.05 -20.31 2.63
C LEU A 63 -5.03 -20.15 3.78
N GLU A 64 -5.41 -20.58 4.97
CA GLU A 64 -4.55 -20.58 6.15
C GLU A 64 -4.23 -22.00 6.59
N GLY A 65 -2.96 -22.26 6.93
CA GLY A 65 -2.52 -23.60 7.35
C GLY A 65 -2.72 -24.65 6.26
N CYS A 66 -2.54 -24.29 4.98
CA CYS A 66 -2.63 -25.21 3.85
C CYS A 66 -1.36 -25.24 3.00
N THR A 67 -1.13 -26.35 2.31
CA THR A 67 -0.12 -26.51 1.25
C THR A 67 -0.79 -26.65 -0.10
N ILE A 68 -0.08 -26.20 -1.14
CA ILE A 68 -0.49 -26.37 -2.52
C ILE A 68 0.42 -27.44 -3.14
N GLU A 69 -0.18 -28.52 -3.60
CA GLU A 69 0.53 -29.70 -4.12
C GLU A 69 0.10 -29.98 -5.55
N LEU A 70 0.99 -30.54 -6.37
CA LEU A 70 0.60 -31.07 -7.68
C LEU A 70 -0.32 -32.28 -7.49
N ALA A 71 -1.34 -32.41 -8.34
CA ALA A 71 -2.11 -33.63 -8.38
C ALA A 71 -1.33 -34.70 -9.15
N GLU A 72 -1.46 -35.96 -8.72
CA GLU A 72 -0.83 -37.12 -9.38
C GLU A 72 -1.48 -37.45 -10.73
N ASP A 73 -2.68 -36.95 -10.99
CA ASP A 73 -3.38 -37.11 -12.28
C ASP A 73 -2.86 -36.05 -13.28
N GLU A 74 -1.99 -36.49 -14.19
CA GLU A 74 -1.36 -35.64 -15.22
C GLU A 74 -2.35 -35.14 -16.29
N GLU A 75 -3.52 -35.78 -16.45
CA GLU A 75 -4.44 -35.50 -17.56
C GLU A 75 -5.20 -34.15 -17.46
N GLN A 76 -5.12 -33.45 -16.32
CA GLN A 76 -6.02 -32.30 -16.03
C GLN A 76 -5.36 -31.02 -15.52
N PHE A 77 -4.04 -30.84 -15.71
CA PHE A 77 -3.28 -29.71 -15.12
C PHE A 77 -3.72 -29.47 -13.66
N GLY A 78 -3.70 -30.57 -12.90
CA GLY A 78 -4.37 -30.69 -11.62
C GLY A 78 -3.48 -30.30 -10.46
N PHE A 79 -4.07 -29.68 -9.43
CA PHE A 79 -3.41 -29.37 -8.18
C PHE A 79 -4.36 -29.57 -6.99
N LYS A 80 -3.79 -29.67 -5.80
CA LYS A 80 -4.52 -29.90 -4.55
C LYS A 80 -4.22 -28.80 -3.55
N ILE A 81 -5.25 -28.37 -2.83
CA ILE A 81 -5.13 -27.56 -1.60
C ILE A 81 -5.31 -28.51 -0.43
N VAL A 82 -4.27 -28.71 0.37
CA VAL A 82 -4.24 -29.68 1.48
C VAL A 82 -4.16 -28.92 2.80
N PHE A 83 -5.13 -29.14 3.68
CA PHE A 83 -5.17 -28.51 5.00
C PHE A 83 -4.52 -29.42 6.05
N HIS A 84 -3.65 -28.84 6.88
CA HIS A 84 -3.01 -29.55 7.98
C HIS A 84 -3.90 -29.50 9.23
N GLY A 85 -4.07 -30.62 9.94
CA GLY A 85 -4.89 -30.68 11.15
C GLY A 85 -5.60 -32.02 11.37
N THR A 86 -6.70 -32.01 12.12
CA THR A 86 -7.61 -33.14 12.28
C THR A 86 -8.91 -32.88 11.53
N GLY A 87 -9.31 -33.80 10.64
CA GLY A 87 -10.50 -33.67 9.78
C GLY A 87 -10.22 -33.16 8.36
N ASN A 88 -9.06 -33.51 7.80
CA ASN A 88 -8.42 -32.81 6.68
C ASN A 88 -9.24 -32.86 5.39
N ARG A 89 -9.90 -31.74 5.12
CA ARG A 89 -10.52 -31.45 3.83
C ARG A 89 -9.42 -31.11 2.84
N SER A 90 -9.42 -31.75 1.67
CA SER A 90 -8.55 -31.40 0.56
C SER A 90 -9.38 -31.01 -0.65
N TYR A 91 -8.95 -30.00 -1.40
CA TYR A 91 -9.62 -29.59 -2.63
C TYR A 91 -8.76 -29.94 -3.83
N THR A 92 -9.24 -30.85 -4.69
CA THR A 92 -8.62 -31.12 -5.99
C THR A 92 -9.24 -30.21 -7.04
N LEU A 93 -8.39 -29.43 -7.70
CA LEU A 93 -8.74 -28.46 -8.73
C LEU A 93 -7.96 -28.77 -10.01
N GLY A 94 -8.56 -28.53 -11.18
CA GLY A 94 -7.93 -28.64 -12.49
C GLY A 94 -8.04 -27.34 -13.26
N ALA A 95 -6.94 -26.93 -13.90
CA ALA A 95 -6.90 -25.76 -14.77
C ALA A 95 -7.06 -26.14 -16.24
N GLU A 96 -7.27 -25.14 -17.11
CA GLU A 96 -7.43 -25.35 -18.56
C GLU A 96 -6.08 -25.47 -19.30
N SER A 97 -4.99 -25.05 -18.67
CA SER A 97 -3.64 -25.09 -19.23
C SER A 97 -2.60 -25.19 -18.13
N GLN A 98 -1.40 -25.64 -18.49
CA GLN A 98 -0.22 -25.65 -17.60
C GLN A 98 0.08 -24.27 -17.03
N GLU A 99 0.09 -23.24 -17.88
CA GLU A 99 0.34 -21.86 -17.45
C GLU A 99 -0.73 -21.39 -16.43
N SER A 100 -2.00 -21.68 -16.70
CA SER A 100 -3.09 -21.32 -15.80
C SER A 100 -2.93 -22.01 -14.45
N MET A 101 -2.57 -23.31 -14.44
CA MET A 101 -2.26 -24.07 -13.23
C MET A 101 -1.12 -23.43 -12.42
N GLU A 102 0.03 -23.19 -13.05
CA GLU A 102 1.21 -22.65 -12.38
C GLU A 102 0.92 -21.29 -11.73
N GLN A 103 0.25 -20.41 -12.47
CA GLN A 103 -0.10 -19.11 -11.94
C GLN A 103 -1.17 -19.19 -10.82
N TRP A 104 -2.11 -20.16 -10.88
CA TRP A 104 -3.04 -20.44 -9.77
C TRP A 104 -2.30 -20.95 -8.55
N MET A 105 -1.43 -21.95 -8.70
CA MET A 105 -0.64 -22.49 -7.61
C MET A 105 0.22 -21.43 -6.95
N LYS A 106 0.89 -20.58 -7.77
CA LYS A 106 1.68 -19.45 -7.27
C LYS A 106 0.83 -18.47 -6.47
N ALA A 107 -0.32 -18.04 -7.00
CA ALA A 107 -1.20 -17.09 -6.32
C ALA A 107 -1.70 -17.65 -4.98
N LEU A 108 -2.10 -18.92 -4.94
CA LEU A 108 -2.58 -19.58 -3.73
C LEU A 108 -1.46 -19.79 -2.70
N ALA A 109 -0.25 -20.14 -3.13
CA ALA A 109 0.90 -20.29 -2.25
C ALA A 109 1.34 -18.96 -1.61
N CYS A 110 1.15 -17.84 -2.30
CA CYS A 110 1.48 -16.50 -1.80
C CYS A 110 0.36 -15.87 -0.96
N ALA A 111 -0.82 -16.48 -0.89
CA ALA A 111 -2.01 -15.89 -0.27
C ALA A 111 -2.04 -16.00 1.26
N SER A 112 -1.26 -16.92 1.85
CA SER A 112 -1.29 -17.19 3.29
C SER A 112 -0.61 -16.10 4.11
N TYR A 113 -1.05 -15.93 5.36
CA TYR A 113 -0.39 -15.02 6.30
C TYR A 113 1.08 -15.40 6.53
N ASP A 114 1.38 -16.70 6.59
CA ASP A 114 2.75 -17.20 6.77
C ASP A 114 3.68 -16.73 5.64
N TYR A 115 3.21 -16.72 4.40
CA TYR A 115 3.98 -16.17 3.28
C TYR A 115 4.25 -14.67 3.45
N MET A 116 3.22 -13.89 3.80
CA MET A 116 3.39 -12.45 4.04
C MET A 116 4.36 -12.19 5.19
N LYS A 117 4.30 -12.97 6.27
CA LYS A 117 5.22 -12.87 7.40
C LYS A 117 6.67 -13.16 7.01
N LEU A 118 6.90 -14.21 6.21
CA LEU A 118 8.22 -14.54 5.67
C LEU A 118 8.76 -13.43 4.76
N MET A 119 7.91 -12.88 3.89
CA MET A 119 8.27 -11.78 3.01
C MET A 119 8.65 -10.51 3.81
N VAL A 120 7.88 -10.17 4.84
CA VAL A 120 8.17 -9.02 5.71
C VAL A 120 9.49 -9.21 6.44
N ALA A 121 9.77 -10.40 6.97
CA ALA A 121 11.02 -10.69 7.64
C ALA A 121 12.23 -10.55 6.70
N GLU A 122 12.11 -11.06 5.47
CA GLU A 122 13.17 -10.95 4.46
C GLU A 122 13.39 -9.51 4.00
N LEU A 123 12.32 -8.75 3.76
CA LEU A 123 12.43 -7.34 3.40
C LEU A 123 13.04 -6.50 4.51
N GLN A 124 12.72 -6.79 5.77
CA GLN A 124 13.35 -6.11 6.92
C GLN A 124 14.85 -6.39 6.96
N ARG A 125 15.27 -7.66 6.78
CA ARG A 125 16.70 -8.03 6.70
C ARG A 125 17.42 -7.27 5.58
N GLN A 126 16.79 -7.15 4.40
CA GLN A 126 17.36 -6.40 3.28
C GLN A 126 17.50 -4.90 3.60
N LEU A 127 16.53 -4.30 4.30
CA LEU A 127 16.63 -2.90 4.74
C LEU A 127 17.76 -2.71 5.75
N ASP A 128 17.88 -3.58 6.74
CA ASP A 128 18.93 -3.50 7.76
C ASP A 128 20.34 -3.62 7.12
N GLU A 129 20.52 -4.54 6.16
CA GLU A 129 21.80 -4.70 5.43
C GLU A 129 22.16 -3.49 4.57
N MET A 130 21.17 -2.84 3.95
CA MET A 130 21.38 -1.61 3.19
C MET A 130 21.77 -0.44 4.10
N GLU A 131 21.12 -0.30 5.26
CA GLU A 131 21.46 0.75 6.24
C GLU A 131 22.88 0.56 6.80
N GLU A 132 23.32 -0.68 7.01
CA GLU A 132 24.69 -0.99 7.42
C GLU A 132 25.72 -0.67 6.32
N CYS A 133 25.40 -0.96 5.04
CA CYS A 133 26.29 -0.62 3.93
C CYS A 133 26.47 0.89 3.79
N ASP A 134 25.38 1.66 3.87
CA ASP A 134 25.40 3.13 3.81
C ASP A 134 26.19 3.76 4.99
N ALA A 135 26.11 3.16 6.18
CA ALA A 135 26.89 3.59 7.34
C ALA A 135 28.40 3.36 7.15
N VAL A 136 28.79 2.26 6.47
CA VAL A 136 30.19 1.95 6.18
C VAL A 136 30.74 2.89 5.11
N THR A 137 30.01 3.18 4.02
CA THR A 137 30.46 4.15 2.99
C THR A 137 30.58 5.57 3.52
N ALA A 138 29.69 5.99 4.43
CA ALA A 138 29.79 7.30 5.09
C ALA A 138 31.04 7.41 5.99
N ALA A 139 31.40 6.34 6.71
CA ALA A 139 32.57 6.33 7.59
C ALA A 139 33.93 6.35 6.86
N PHE A 140 33.98 5.88 5.60
CA PHE A 140 35.22 5.91 4.80
C PHE A 140 35.41 7.20 3.97
N GLY A 141 34.40 8.07 3.85
CA GLY A 141 34.45 9.30 3.07
C GLY A 141 35.12 10.52 3.74
N GLU A 142 35.41 10.48 5.03
CA GLU A 142 35.86 11.67 5.80
C GLU A 142 37.39 11.89 5.89
N LYS A 143 38.23 11.12 5.18
CA LYS A 143 39.71 11.23 5.29
C LYS A 143 40.44 11.94 4.13
N SER A 144 39.75 12.61 3.21
CA SER A 144 40.44 13.45 2.21
C SER A 144 39.79 14.82 2.01
N SER A 145 40.20 15.80 2.82
CA SER A 145 40.41 17.18 2.34
C SER A 145 41.07 18.06 3.41
N LEU A 146 42.38 18.26 3.26
CA LEU A 146 43.12 19.37 3.86
C LEU A 146 43.59 20.28 2.70
N SER A 147 43.13 21.53 2.67
CA SER A 147 43.92 22.77 2.47
C SER A 147 43.08 23.91 1.86
N SER A 148 42.97 25.02 2.59
CA SER A 148 42.38 26.32 2.20
C SER A 148 43.17 27.03 1.07
N PRO A 149 42.71 28.18 0.52
CA PRO A 149 42.95 29.47 1.20
C PRO A 149 41.81 30.50 1.11
N GLN A 150 41.84 31.41 2.09
CA GLN A 150 41.01 32.61 2.22
C GLN A 150 41.21 33.59 1.04
N SER A 151 40.12 34.22 0.63
CA SER A 151 40.16 35.57 0.06
C SER A 151 38.99 36.39 0.62
N GLU A 152 39.37 37.44 1.35
CA GLU A 152 38.48 38.51 1.77
C GLU A 152 38.14 39.39 0.55
N THR A 153 36.85 39.57 0.26
CA THR A 153 36.36 40.87 -0.22
C THR A 153 35.02 41.16 0.44
N ASN A 154 35.01 42.34 1.03
CA ASN A 154 34.00 42.98 1.82
C ASN A 154 32.86 43.47 0.92
N ASP A 155 31.61 43.03 1.15
CA ASP A 155 30.43 43.74 0.69
C ASP A 155 29.31 43.64 1.74
N ASN A 156 29.17 44.71 2.51
CA ASN A 156 28.03 44.97 3.38
C ASN A 156 26.76 45.12 2.53
N LYS A 157 25.82 44.16 2.62
CA LYS A 157 24.42 44.43 2.25
C LYS A 157 23.41 43.60 3.03
N ALA A 158 22.76 44.29 3.97
CA ALA A 158 21.38 44.12 4.44
C ALA A 158 20.86 42.70 4.72
N ASN A 159 20.82 42.39 6.01
CA ASN A 159 19.90 41.45 6.64
C ASN A 159 18.44 41.73 6.20
N SER A 160 17.85 40.88 5.36
CA SER A 160 16.40 40.76 5.22
C SER A 160 16.03 39.36 4.75
N SER A 161 15.54 38.52 5.66
CA SER A 161 14.84 37.29 5.28
C SER A 161 13.55 37.66 4.54
N PRO A 162 13.19 37.00 3.42
CA PRO A 162 11.96 37.32 2.72
C PRO A 162 10.75 36.90 3.57
N MET A 163 9.93 37.88 3.95
CA MET A 163 8.65 37.66 4.60
C MET A 163 7.72 36.86 3.66
N PRO A 164 7.01 35.82 4.13
CA PRO A 164 6.02 35.14 3.31
C PRO A 164 4.84 36.10 3.01
N PRO A 165 4.28 36.08 1.79
CA PRO A 165 3.17 36.95 1.42
C PRO A 165 1.91 36.64 2.23
N PRO A 166 1.00 37.61 2.44
CA PRO A 166 -0.25 37.40 3.16
C PRO A 166 -1.07 36.30 2.50
N ARG A 167 -1.42 35.26 3.24
CA ARG A 167 -2.32 34.19 2.77
C ARG A 167 -3.75 34.73 2.66
N GLN A 168 -4.10 35.39 1.56
CA GLN A 168 -5.49 35.45 1.11
C GLN A 168 -5.77 34.29 0.17
N ARG A 169 -5.92 33.08 0.73
CA ARG A 169 -6.59 31.98 0.03
C ARG A 169 -8.02 31.92 0.56
N HIS A 170 -8.94 32.48 -0.20
CA HIS A 170 -10.37 32.32 0.02
C HIS A 170 -10.74 30.84 -0.24
N ASN A 171 -11.37 30.19 0.75
CA ASN A 171 -11.78 28.80 0.67
C ASN A 171 -13.16 28.73 -0.02
N PRO A 172 -13.32 28.02 -1.15
CA PRO A 172 -14.56 28.02 -1.95
C PRO A 172 -15.75 27.32 -1.26
N PHE A 173 -15.54 26.67 -0.12
CA PHE A 173 -16.61 26.13 0.72
C PHE A 173 -17.25 27.16 1.66
N ASN A 174 -16.75 28.40 1.68
CA ASN A 174 -17.34 29.49 2.45
C ASN A 174 -18.32 30.32 1.58
N LYS A 175 -19.28 29.67 0.91
CA LYS A 175 -20.42 30.37 0.34
C LYS A 175 -21.49 30.51 1.42
N VAL A 176 -21.50 31.67 2.09
CA VAL A 176 -22.71 32.15 2.77
C VAL A 176 -23.66 32.59 1.67
N THR A 177 -24.77 31.88 1.52
CA THR A 177 -25.90 32.27 0.68
C THR A 177 -26.40 33.63 1.16
N GLN A 178 -26.30 34.63 0.29
CA GLN A 178 -26.77 35.98 0.54
C GLN A 178 -28.20 36.08 0.00
N GLU A 179 -29.20 35.98 0.88
CA GLU A 179 -30.52 36.56 0.65
C GLU A 179 -30.96 37.31 1.92
N ALA A 180 -31.64 38.43 1.69
CA ALA A 180 -31.70 39.61 2.53
C ALA A 180 -32.52 39.47 3.82
N SER A 181 -32.04 40.05 4.92
CA SER A 181 -32.59 41.28 5.54
C SER A 181 -32.40 41.34 7.07
N ASN A 182 -31.81 42.46 7.49
CA ASN A 182 -31.92 43.17 8.78
C ASN A 182 -31.53 42.50 10.12
N GLY A 183 -30.35 42.90 10.62
CA GLY A 183 -30.27 43.69 11.86
C GLY A 183 -29.97 42.99 13.19
N SER A 184 -28.67 42.95 13.54
CA SER A 184 -28.00 42.94 14.87
C SER A 184 -28.53 42.05 16.01
N GLY A 185 -27.78 41.20 16.71
CA GLY A 185 -26.36 40.87 16.71
C GLY A 185 -26.03 40.25 18.07
N TYR A 186 -25.50 39.02 18.11
CA TYR A 186 -24.82 38.44 19.28
C TYR A 186 -23.78 37.40 18.84
N GLN A 187 -22.62 37.42 19.50
CA GLN A 187 -21.40 36.69 19.19
C GLN A 187 -21.54 35.16 19.34
N HIS A 188 -21.09 34.40 18.33
CA HIS A 188 -20.89 32.95 18.46
C HIS A 188 -19.43 32.61 18.75
N TYR A 189 -19.23 31.93 19.89
CA TYR A 189 -17.95 31.43 20.38
C TYR A 189 -17.33 30.42 19.41
N ARG A 190 -16.06 30.65 19.07
CA ARG A 190 -15.21 29.75 18.30
C ARG A 190 -14.82 28.57 19.18
N SER A 191 -15.21 27.35 18.81
CA SER A 191 -14.91 26.12 19.55
C SER A 191 -13.40 25.89 19.66
N HIS A 192 -12.90 25.99 20.90
CA HIS A 192 -11.51 25.80 21.27
C HIS A 192 -11.06 24.34 21.13
N SER A 193 -9.84 24.19 20.62
CA SER A 193 -8.95 23.03 20.74
C SER A 193 -9.05 22.33 22.10
N ILE A 194 -9.32 21.03 22.10
CA ILE A 194 -9.42 20.21 23.31
C ILE A 194 -8.01 20.04 23.90
N ARG A 195 -7.78 20.79 24.98
CA ARG A 195 -6.75 20.51 26.00
C ARG A 195 -7.08 19.22 26.74
N SER A 196 -6.02 18.53 27.15
CA SER A 196 -6.00 17.33 27.99
C SER A 196 -6.94 17.42 29.20
N ALA A 197 -7.76 16.38 29.41
CA ALA A 197 -8.55 16.19 30.62
C ALA A 197 -7.82 15.23 31.60
N PRO A 198 -7.87 15.48 32.93
CA PRO A 198 -7.33 14.56 33.93
C PRO A 198 -8.37 13.54 34.40
N GLY A 199 -7.90 12.33 34.72
CA GLY A 199 -8.45 11.41 35.73
C GLY A 199 -9.86 10.84 35.53
N ARG A 200 -9.94 9.58 35.06
CA ARG A 200 -11.02 8.66 35.46
C ARG A 200 -10.47 7.25 35.62
N ALA A 201 -10.75 6.66 36.78
CA ALA A 201 -10.32 5.34 37.18
C ALA A 201 -11.20 4.23 36.56
N ASP A 202 -10.52 3.11 36.34
CA ASP A 202 -10.98 1.72 36.34
C ASP A 202 -11.72 1.15 35.10
N SER A 203 -11.04 0.24 34.40
CA SER A 203 -11.46 -1.18 34.26
C SER A 203 -10.49 -1.91 33.31
N GLY A 204 -9.93 -3.02 33.81
CA GLY A 204 -8.75 -3.68 33.27
C GLY A 204 -8.83 -4.14 31.81
N ARG A 205 -7.82 -3.76 31.03
CA ARG A 205 -7.31 -4.51 29.88
C ARG A 205 -5.79 -4.38 29.87
N TYR A 206 -5.10 -5.52 29.86
CA TYR A 206 -3.66 -5.59 29.63
C TYR A 206 -3.37 -5.08 28.21
N THR A 207 -3.03 -3.80 28.08
CA THR A 207 -2.37 -3.28 26.88
C THR A 207 -0.91 -3.09 27.23
N GLU A 208 -0.03 -3.86 26.58
CA GLU A 208 1.41 -3.71 26.69
C GLU A 208 1.81 -2.23 26.52
N ASN A 209 2.69 -1.79 27.41
CA ASN A 209 3.26 -0.45 27.42
C ASN A 209 4.18 -0.27 26.20
N ILE A 210 3.61 0.03 25.04
CA ILE A 210 4.36 0.55 23.89
C ILE A 210 4.70 2.00 24.21
N PRO A 211 5.99 2.40 24.29
CA PRO A 211 6.37 3.80 24.48
C PRO A 211 5.89 4.63 23.29
N ARG A 212 4.73 5.28 23.42
CA ARG A 212 4.27 6.25 22.42
C ARG A 212 5.11 7.50 22.55
N SER A 213 6.16 7.62 21.72
CA SER A 213 6.87 8.90 21.56
C SER A 213 5.86 9.93 21.03
N LYS A 214 5.72 11.05 21.75
CA LYS A 214 4.85 12.16 21.33
C LYS A 214 5.58 12.94 20.24
N VAL A 215 5.63 12.39 19.03
CA VAL A 215 6.18 13.10 17.86
C VAL A 215 5.11 14.04 17.31
N THR A 216 5.45 15.31 17.23
CA THR A 216 4.56 16.30 16.64
C THR A 216 4.56 16.17 15.11
N PHE A 217 3.47 16.57 14.47
CA PHE A 217 3.43 16.65 13.00
C PHE A 217 4.56 17.52 12.44
N ARG A 218 4.96 18.59 13.16
CA ARG A 218 6.06 19.47 12.75
C ARG A 218 7.40 18.74 12.72
N GLU A 219 7.67 17.89 13.71
CA GLU A 219 8.88 17.07 13.76
C GLU A 219 8.90 16.06 12.62
N LEU A 220 7.83 15.29 12.44
CA LEU A 220 7.66 14.36 11.31
C LEU A 220 7.81 15.04 9.94
N HIS A 221 7.21 16.22 9.77
CA HIS A 221 7.27 16.96 8.52
C HIS A 221 8.68 17.54 8.27
N ASN A 222 9.42 17.90 9.31
CA ASN A 222 10.79 18.36 9.17
C ASN A 222 11.76 17.20 8.90
N SER A 223 11.61 16.07 9.60
CA SER A 223 12.50 14.92 9.47
C SER A 223 12.28 14.17 8.15
N TYR A 224 11.03 14.00 7.72
CA TYR A 224 10.70 13.21 6.54
C TYR A 224 9.99 14.01 5.44
N GLY A 225 9.05 14.88 5.82
CA GLY A 225 8.20 15.60 4.86
C GLY A 225 8.97 16.51 3.89
N ARG A 226 10.04 17.18 4.35
CA ARG A 226 10.86 18.06 3.50
C ARG A 226 11.63 17.29 2.42
N ARG A 227 12.22 16.14 2.78
CA ARG A 227 12.97 15.30 1.85
C ARG A 227 12.06 14.73 0.78
N ILE A 228 10.92 14.16 1.19
CA ILE A 228 9.88 13.65 0.28
C ILE A 228 9.44 14.74 -0.70
N LEU A 229 9.27 15.98 -0.23
CA LEU A 229 8.86 17.08 -1.09
C LEU A 229 9.96 17.51 -2.08
N SER A 230 11.24 17.41 -1.70
CA SER A 230 12.37 17.66 -2.61
C SER A 230 12.41 16.61 -3.72
N ASP A 231 12.41 15.33 -3.33
CA ASP A 231 12.48 14.19 -4.25
C ASP A 231 11.30 14.23 -5.25
N PHE A 232 10.10 14.56 -4.75
CA PHE A 232 8.92 14.72 -5.60
C PHE A 232 9.04 15.87 -6.60
N ASN A 233 9.60 17.01 -6.19
CA ASN A 233 9.81 18.15 -7.07
C ASN A 233 10.89 17.85 -8.12
N GLU A 234 11.99 17.21 -7.72
CA GLU A 234 13.06 16.79 -8.62
C GLU A 234 12.57 15.80 -9.68
N TRP A 235 11.83 14.77 -9.26
CA TRP A 235 11.17 13.82 -10.17
C TRP A 235 10.26 14.54 -11.17
N ARG A 236 9.46 15.50 -10.70
CA ARG A 236 8.55 16.28 -11.53
C ARG A 236 9.29 17.14 -12.55
N HIS A 237 10.42 17.74 -12.16
CA HIS A 237 11.28 18.52 -13.05
C HIS A 237 11.97 17.65 -14.10
N ALA A 238 12.52 16.50 -13.69
CA ALA A 238 13.15 15.54 -14.59
C ALA A 238 12.16 15.06 -15.67
N LYS A 239 10.93 14.73 -15.26
CA LYS A 239 9.87 14.28 -16.16
C LYS A 239 9.43 15.35 -17.17
N ARG A 240 9.47 16.63 -16.78
CA ARG A 240 9.19 17.76 -17.69
C ARG A 240 10.30 17.93 -18.72
N LEU A 241 11.56 17.89 -18.30
CA LEU A 241 12.71 17.98 -19.20
C LEU A 241 12.77 16.82 -20.19
N GLU A 242 12.37 15.62 -19.76
CA GLU A 242 12.28 14.45 -20.64
C GLU A 242 11.20 14.62 -21.72
N LEU A 243 10.08 15.25 -21.39
CA LEU A 243 9.05 15.62 -22.36
C LEU A 243 9.56 16.67 -23.34
N GLU A 244 10.23 17.72 -22.85
CA GLU A 244 10.76 18.81 -23.67
C GLU A 244 11.82 18.31 -24.67
N LYS A 245 12.70 17.39 -24.24
CA LYS A 245 13.69 16.73 -25.10
C LYS A 245 13.06 15.87 -26.20
N LYS A 246 11.88 15.28 -25.95
CA LYS A 246 11.13 14.50 -26.96
C LYS A 246 10.41 15.39 -27.97
N THR A 247 10.26 16.70 -27.70
CA THR A 247 9.50 17.64 -28.55
C THR A 247 10.35 18.52 -29.47
N VAL A 248 11.67 18.47 -29.41
CA VAL A 248 12.54 19.25 -30.33
C VAL A 248 12.93 18.38 -31.54
N PRO A 249 12.47 18.69 -32.76
CA PRO A 249 12.90 17.97 -33.96
C PRO A 249 14.30 18.42 -34.37
N THR A 250 15.15 17.45 -34.73
CA THR A 250 16.49 17.63 -35.27
C THR A 250 16.45 18.41 -36.59
N GLN A 251 16.51 19.73 -36.53
CA GLN A 251 16.90 20.60 -37.64
C GLN A 251 17.92 21.58 -37.10
N ASP A 252 19.20 21.26 -37.27
CA ASP A 252 20.30 22.21 -37.45
C ASP A 252 21.61 21.44 -37.67
N LEU A 253 21.78 20.92 -38.89
CA LEU A 253 23.09 20.64 -39.49
C LEU A 253 23.01 20.80 -41.01
N LEU A 254 22.62 21.99 -41.49
CA LEU A 254 22.98 22.48 -42.81
C LEU A 254 23.10 24.01 -42.74
N ILE A 255 24.08 24.58 -43.47
CA ILE A 255 24.52 26.00 -43.54
C ILE A 255 25.64 26.28 -42.51
N THR A 256 26.92 26.58 -42.80
CA THR A 256 27.72 27.09 -43.95
C THR A 256 29.19 26.73 -43.59
N LEU A 257 30.11 26.29 -44.44
CA LEU A 257 30.78 26.92 -45.60
C LEU A 257 31.52 25.82 -46.38
#